data_AF-A0A8T3SRP6-F1
#
_entry.id   AF-A0A8T3SRP6-F1
#
_cell.length_a   1.000
_cell.length_b   1.000
_cell.length_c   1.000
_cell.angle_alpha   90.00
_cell.angle_beta   90.00
_cell.angle_gamma   90.00
#
_symmetry.space_group_name_H-M   'P 1'
#
loop_
_entity.id
_entity.type
_entity.pdbx_description
1 polymer ?
#
loop_
_entity_poly.entity_id
_entity_poly.type
_entity_poly.pdbx_seq_one_letter_code
_entity_poly.pdbx_strand_id
1 'polypeptide(L)'
;MTENWRRETDATGIVWLCLDVPIAAANVLNAAVFDELDQILTALSAAAPRGVAFWSGKPGGFIAGADVKAFQTIRGPDDAYAIVRRGQGIMNRIEALPCPTVAVINGFCLGGGLELALACDYRVALDDPSARLGLPEIKLGIHPGFGGTLRSIRLLGAVAALDMMLTGKALDAQYACRIGLVDLAVPSRYLHHAARQLLTTRPARRRPHRLARLANIKPARFVLGTYLRRRIAAKARQDHYPAPYALLDLWQKHGGNMDTWLTREAESVAGLSTTATARNLLRVFGLQNRLKSQGDKSAFRPRHVHVIGGGTMGADIAAWIAAHDFVVTVQDTSTGRLAAMMERACELLAKQFHSQRQLSAVLDRLIPDDKGVGLVRAD
;
A
#
# COMPACT_ATOMS: atom_id res chain seq x y z
N MET A 1 -13.27 5.32 27.82
CA MET A 1 -12.81 3.99 27.33
C MET A 1 -12.53 4.14 25.85
N THR A 2 -11.46 3.55 25.35
CA THR A 2 -11.15 3.55 23.91
C THR A 2 -11.95 2.42 23.25
N GLU A 3 -12.65 2.73 22.16
CA GLU A 3 -13.46 1.74 21.44
C GLU A 3 -12.68 1.09 20.30
N ASN A 4 -11.76 1.85 19.69
CA ASN A 4 -11.02 1.42 18.50
C ASN A 4 -9.64 0.87 18.84
N TRP A 5 -8.97 1.43 19.86
CA TRP A 5 -7.65 1.01 20.29
C TRP A 5 -7.70 0.17 21.56
N ARG A 6 -7.07 -1.01 21.52
CA ARG A 6 -6.77 -1.82 22.73
C ARG A 6 -5.29 -1.69 23.07
N ARG A 7 -5.00 -1.49 24.35
CA ARG A 7 -3.65 -1.36 24.89
C ARG A 7 -3.34 -2.52 25.79
N GLU A 8 -2.23 -3.21 25.52
CA GLU A 8 -1.70 -4.28 26.36
C GLU A 8 -0.22 -4.01 26.64
N THR A 9 0.25 -4.30 27.84
CA THR A 9 1.68 -4.19 28.17
C THR A 9 2.20 -5.59 28.45
N ASP A 10 3.24 -6.01 27.74
CA ASP A 10 3.83 -7.33 27.97
C ASP A 10 4.82 -7.34 29.16
N ALA A 11 5.25 -8.53 29.56
CA ALA A 11 6.18 -8.72 30.68
C ALA A 11 7.55 -8.03 30.49
N THR A 12 7.89 -7.59 29.26
CA THR A 12 9.13 -6.88 28.96
C THR A 12 9.00 -5.35 29.05
N GLY A 13 7.78 -4.85 29.32
CA GLY A 13 7.48 -3.42 29.38
C GLY A 13 7.22 -2.79 28.01
N ILE A 14 6.98 -3.59 26.96
CA ILE A 14 6.56 -3.12 25.64
C ILE A 14 5.04 -2.92 25.65
N VAL A 15 4.59 -1.77 25.16
CA VAL A 15 3.17 -1.49 24.96
C VAL A 15 2.74 -1.90 23.56
N TRP A 16 1.77 -2.79 23.47
CA TRP A 16 1.11 -3.22 22.25
C TRP A 16 -0.19 -2.44 22.07
N LEU A 17 -0.24 -1.62 21.01
CA LEU A 17 -1.43 -0.88 20.60
C LEU A 17 -2.08 -1.60 19.41
N CYS A 18 -3.17 -2.29 19.70
CA CYS A 18 -3.99 -2.98 18.71
C CYS A 18 -5.07 -2.03 18.20
N LEU A 19 -5.08 -1.72 16.90
CA LEU A 19 -6.24 -1.12 16.25
C LEU A 19 -7.22 -2.20 15.81
N ASP A 20 -8.46 -2.11 16.26
CA ASP A 20 -9.53 -3.02 15.87
C ASP A 20 -10.87 -2.30 15.89
N VAL A 21 -11.17 -1.58 14.79
CA VAL A 21 -12.40 -0.79 14.68
C VAL A 21 -13.61 -1.72 14.71
N PRO A 22 -14.55 -1.58 15.67
CA PRO A 22 -15.70 -2.47 15.79
C PRO A 22 -16.55 -2.48 14.52
N ILE A 23 -17.14 -3.65 14.18
CA ILE A 23 -18.09 -3.86 13.07
C ILE A 23 -17.46 -3.68 11.66
N ALA A 24 -16.36 -2.95 11.52
CA ALA A 24 -15.68 -2.73 10.25
C ALA A 24 -14.87 -3.97 9.82
N ALA A 25 -14.92 -4.30 8.53
CA ALA A 25 -14.14 -5.38 7.94
C ALA A 25 -12.63 -5.04 7.83
N ALA A 26 -12.30 -3.75 7.77
CA ALA A 26 -10.93 -3.24 7.69
C ALA A 26 -10.78 -1.99 8.56
N ASN A 27 -9.58 -1.81 9.12
CA ASN A 27 -9.23 -0.62 9.86
C ASN A 27 -8.99 0.56 8.91
N VAL A 28 -9.60 1.70 9.21
CA VAL A 28 -9.38 2.98 8.52
C VAL A 28 -9.11 4.06 9.55
N LEU A 29 -8.32 5.07 9.17
CA LEU A 29 -8.06 6.23 10.01
C LEU A 29 -9.21 7.23 9.84
N ASN A 30 -10.19 7.16 10.74
CA ASN A 30 -11.27 8.14 10.88
C ASN A 30 -11.00 9.09 12.05
N ALA A 31 -11.89 10.07 12.26
CA ALA A 31 -11.74 11.05 13.33
C ALA A 31 -11.65 10.41 14.73
N ALA A 32 -12.54 9.46 15.05
CA ALA A 32 -12.56 8.79 16.35
C ALA A 32 -11.26 8.01 16.63
N VAL A 33 -10.75 7.28 15.64
CA VAL A 33 -9.47 6.56 15.72
C VAL A 33 -8.32 7.53 15.99
N PHE A 34 -8.33 8.72 15.36
CA PHE A 34 -7.33 9.76 15.60
C PHE A 34 -7.47 10.40 16.98
N ASP A 35 -8.69 10.69 17.44
CA ASP A 35 -8.94 11.25 18.78
C ASP A 35 -8.45 10.32 19.90
N GLU A 36 -8.78 9.04 19.81
CA GLU A 36 -8.29 8.04 20.77
C GLU A 36 -6.77 7.91 20.72
N LEU A 37 -6.19 7.85 19.52
CA LEU A 37 -4.75 7.74 19.35
C LEU A 37 -4.02 8.95 19.95
N ASP A 38 -4.54 10.16 19.74
CA ASP A 38 -3.96 11.40 20.27
C ASP A 38 -3.91 11.39 21.81
N GLN A 39 -4.99 10.92 22.46
CA GLN A 39 -5.04 10.74 23.91
C GLN A 39 -4.05 9.67 24.40
N ILE A 40 -3.98 8.52 23.71
CA ILE A 40 -3.04 7.45 24.02
C ILE A 40 -1.60 7.95 23.92
N LEU A 41 -1.26 8.69 22.87
CA LEU A 41 0.08 9.25 22.67
C LEU A 41 0.44 10.24 23.79
N THR A 42 -0.52 10.97 24.36
CA THR A 42 -0.27 11.85 25.52
C THR A 42 0.19 11.01 26.72
N ALA A 43 -0.53 9.94 27.02
CA ALA A 43 -0.20 9.04 28.12
C ALA A 43 1.15 8.32 27.89
N LEU A 44 1.43 7.88 26.66
CA LEU A 44 2.69 7.21 26.31
C LEU A 44 3.90 8.14 26.39
N SER A 45 3.75 9.39 25.98
CA SER A 45 4.81 10.40 26.10
C SER A 45 5.21 10.63 27.56
N ALA A 46 4.23 10.66 28.48
CA ALA A 46 4.48 10.81 29.91
C ALA A 46 5.07 9.55 30.56
N ALA A 47 4.61 8.35 30.15
CA ALA A 47 5.05 7.09 30.75
C ALA A 47 6.40 6.58 30.23
N ALA A 48 6.80 6.95 29.01
CA ALA A 48 8.02 6.52 28.33
C ALA A 48 8.30 5.00 28.44
N PRO A 49 7.41 4.14 27.89
CA PRO A 49 7.59 2.68 27.98
C PRO A 49 8.86 2.20 27.27
N ARG A 50 9.24 0.93 27.46
CA ARG A 50 10.44 0.37 26.83
C ARG A 50 10.40 0.44 25.29
N GLY A 51 9.20 0.37 24.73
CA GLY A 51 8.89 0.56 23.32
C GLY A 51 7.38 0.42 23.07
N VAL A 52 6.93 0.81 21.88
CA VAL A 52 5.53 0.74 21.46
C VAL A 52 5.41 -0.02 20.14
N ALA A 53 4.54 -1.03 20.10
CA ALA A 53 4.23 -1.78 18.90
C ALA A 53 2.80 -1.46 18.43
N PHE A 54 2.66 -0.89 17.23
CA PHE A 54 1.37 -0.69 16.58
C PHE A 54 1.04 -1.92 15.75
N TRP A 55 -0.11 -2.53 15.99
CA TRP A 55 -0.56 -3.71 15.25
C TRP A 55 -2.07 -3.67 15.03
N SER A 56 -2.59 -4.60 14.24
CA SER A 56 -4.01 -4.67 13.87
C SER A 56 -4.64 -5.97 14.35
N GLY A 57 -5.83 -5.85 14.95
CA GLY A 57 -6.67 -7.00 15.28
C GLY A 57 -7.44 -7.55 14.08
N LYS A 58 -7.40 -6.89 12.92
CA LYS A 58 -8.11 -7.35 11.71
C LYS A 58 -7.27 -8.38 10.95
N PRO A 59 -7.86 -9.51 10.52
CA PRO A 59 -7.15 -10.50 9.71
C PRO A 59 -6.82 -9.99 8.30
N GLY A 60 -7.60 -9.02 7.79
CA GLY A 60 -7.40 -8.45 6.46
C GLY A 60 -6.19 -7.51 6.33
N GLY A 61 -5.55 -7.13 7.43
CA GLY A 61 -4.32 -6.35 7.41
C GLY A 61 -4.25 -5.24 8.44
N PHE A 62 -3.26 -4.37 8.26
CA PHE A 62 -2.91 -3.34 9.24
C PHE A 62 -3.93 -2.19 9.23
N ILE A 63 -3.84 -1.32 8.21
CA ILE A 63 -4.68 -0.14 8.05
C ILE A 63 -4.83 0.13 6.55
N ALA A 64 -6.07 0.24 6.07
CA ALA A 64 -6.39 0.38 4.64
C ALA A 64 -6.30 1.82 4.11
N GLY A 65 -6.01 2.79 4.99
CA GLY A 65 -5.86 4.21 4.65
C GLY A 65 -6.72 5.11 5.52
N ALA A 66 -6.81 6.38 5.12
CA ALA A 66 -7.76 7.32 5.69
C ALA A 66 -9.19 6.95 5.27
N ASP A 67 -10.17 7.25 6.12
CA ASP A 67 -11.57 7.05 5.76
C ASP A 67 -11.96 7.97 4.59
N VAL A 68 -12.30 7.38 3.43
CA VAL A 68 -12.75 8.14 2.26
C VAL A 68 -14.02 8.94 2.52
N LYS A 69 -14.81 8.57 3.54
CA LYS A 69 -15.99 9.35 3.96
C LYS A 69 -15.60 10.70 4.56
N ALA A 70 -14.39 10.86 5.09
CA ALA A 70 -13.90 12.15 5.56
C ALA A 70 -13.80 13.17 4.41
N PHE A 71 -13.67 12.73 3.16
CA PHE A 71 -13.71 13.66 2.01
C PHE A 71 -15.11 14.23 1.76
N GLN A 72 -16.17 13.57 2.22
CA GLN A 72 -17.54 14.06 2.09
C GLN A 72 -17.82 15.23 3.05
N THR A 73 -17.02 15.39 4.11
CA THR A 73 -17.17 16.49 5.07
C THR A 73 -16.42 17.75 4.65
N ILE A 74 -15.57 17.67 3.61
CA ILE A 74 -14.79 18.80 3.10
C ILE A 74 -15.70 19.71 2.28
N ARG A 75 -15.94 20.93 2.76
CA ARG A 75 -16.73 21.95 2.04
C ARG A 75 -15.84 22.93 1.29
N GLY A 76 -14.59 23.08 1.72
CA GLY A 76 -13.60 23.91 1.05
C GLY A 76 -12.16 23.52 1.39
N PRO A 77 -11.17 24.21 0.81
CA PRO A 77 -9.75 23.93 1.03
C PRO A 77 -9.32 24.02 2.50
N ASP A 78 -9.91 24.93 3.28
CA ASP A 78 -9.54 25.12 4.69
C ASP A 78 -9.91 23.90 5.55
N ASP A 79 -11.06 23.26 5.30
CA ASP A 79 -11.45 22.03 5.97
C ASP A 79 -10.46 20.90 5.68
N ALA A 80 -10.10 20.74 4.39
CA ALA A 80 -9.14 19.75 3.96
C ALA A 80 -7.76 20.00 4.59
N TYR A 81 -7.32 21.25 4.60
CA TYR A 81 -6.07 21.65 5.24
C TYR A 81 -6.06 21.32 6.73
N ALA A 82 -7.13 21.64 7.46
CA ALA A 82 -7.25 21.33 8.89
C ALA A 82 -7.19 19.83 9.17
N ILE A 83 -7.89 19.00 8.38
CA ILE A 83 -7.85 17.54 8.50
C ILE A 83 -6.43 17.02 8.26
N VAL A 84 -5.77 17.49 7.20
CA VAL A 84 -4.42 17.05 6.85
C VAL A 84 -3.41 17.45 7.93
N ARG A 85 -3.45 18.70 8.40
CA ARG A 85 -2.58 19.20 9.47
C ARG A 85 -2.78 18.44 10.79
N ARG A 86 -4.02 18.11 11.14
CA ARG A 86 -4.32 17.28 12.32
C ARG A 86 -3.69 15.90 12.19
N GLY A 87 -3.87 15.23 11.05
CA GLY A 87 -3.26 13.94 10.77
C GLY A 87 -1.73 13.99 10.84
N GLN A 88 -1.10 14.98 10.20
CA GLN A 88 0.35 15.21 10.30
C GLN A 88 0.81 15.43 11.75
N GLY A 89 0.05 16.18 12.54
CA GLY A 89 0.33 16.40 13.96
C GLY A 89 0.39 15.10 14.74
N ILE A 90 -0.58 14.21 14.55
CA ILE A 90 -0.61 12.89 15.20
C ILE A 90 0.56 12.02 14.74
N MET A 91 0.88 11.99 13.44
CA MET A 91 2.05 11.25 12.95
C MET A 91 3.36 11.79 13.53
N ASN A 92 3.50 13.11 13.66
CA ASN A 92 4.66 13.73 14.29
C ASN A 92 4.79 13.33 15.77
N ARG A 93 3.66 13.18 16.48
CA ARG A 93 3.66 12.72 17.87
C ARG A 93 4.13 11.26 18.00
N ILE A 94 3.80 10.40 17.05
CA ILE A 94 4.34 9.03 16.98
C ILE A 94 5.86 9.06 16.80
N GLU A 95 6.35 9.85 15.82
CA GLU A 95 7.79 9.98 15.52
C GLU A 95 8.58 10.61 16.69
N ALA A 96 7.92 11.45 17.49
CA ALA A 96 8.50 12.15 18.64
C ALA A 96 8.38 11.41 19.99
N LEU A 97 7.80 10.20 20.03
CA LEU A 97 7.73 9.43 21.26
C LEU A 97 9.14 9.19 21.84
N PRO A 98 9.35 9.29 23.17
CA PRO A 98 10.66 9.14 23.80
C PRO A 98 11.13 7.67 23.91
N CYS A 99 10.53 6.78 23.12
CA CYS A 99 10.78 5.34 23.13
C CYS A 99 10.72 4.79 21.69
N PRO A 100 11.39 3.65 21.41
CA PRO A 100 11.35 3.06 20.07
C PRO A 100 9.93 2.61 19.71
N THR A 101 9.57 2.79 18.44
CA THR A 101 8.25 2.39 17.92
C THR A 101 8.39 1.41 16.76
N VAL A 102 7.46 0.45 16.63
CA VAL A 102 7.43 -0.49 15.51
C VAL A 102 6.01 -0.67 14.98
N ALA A 103 5.87 -0.65 13.65
CA ALA A 103 4.64 -1.04 12.97
C ALA A 103 4.69 -2.52 12.59
N VAL A 104 3.69 -3.27 13.03
CA VAL A 104 3.54 -4.72 12.80
C VAL A 104 2.47 -4.92 11.73
N ILE A 105 2.92 -5.12 10.50
CA ILE A 105 2.08 -5.11 9.29
C ILE A 105 1.69 -6.55 8.93
N ASN A 106 0.47 -6.95 9.29
CA ASN A 106 -0.08 -8.29 9.11
C ASN A 106 -0.89 -8.49 7.81
N GLY A 107 -0.83 -7.55 6.86
CA GLY A 107 -1.60 -7.60 5.61
C GLY A 107 -1.56 -6.26 4.87
N PHE A 108 -2.70 -5.79 4.34
CA PHE A 108 -2.80 -4.48 3.69
C PHE A 108 -2.35 -3.33 4.60
N CYS A 109 -1.46 -2.49 4.10
CA CYS A 109 -0.98 -1.26 4.74
C CYS A 109 -0.90 -0.17 3.67
N LEU A 110 -2.00 0.55 3.49
CA LEU A 110 -2.18 1.45 2.36
C LEU A 110 -2.43 2.88 2.82
N GLY A 111 -1.93 3.83 2.03
CA GLY A 111 -2.13 5.26 2.22
C GLY A 111 -1.79 5.72 3.63
N GLY A 112 -2.73 6.40 4.30
CA GLY A 112 -2.59 6.82 5.71
C GLY A 112 -2.13 5.71 6.68
N GLY A 113 -2.43 4.44 6.41
CA GLY A 113 -1.91 3.31 7.16
C GLY A 113 -0.40 3.13 7.03
N LEU A 114 0.13 3.30 5.81
CA LEU A 114 1.57 3.32 5.57
C LEU A 114 2.19 4.62 6.08
N GLU A 115 1.49 5.75 6.06
CA GLU A 115 1.96 7.00 6.67
C GLU A 115 2.18 6.85 8.19
N LEU A 116 1.27 6.16 8.89
CA LEU A 116 1.44 5.79 10.29
C LEU A 116 2.64 4.86 10.50
N ALA A 117 2.77 3.85 9.65
CA ALA A 117 3.91 2.93 9.72
C ALA A 117 5.26 3.62 9.42
N LEU A 118 5.26 4.63 8.54
CA LEU A 118 6.42 5.47 8.25
C LEU A 118 6.76 6.43 9.40
N ALA A 119 5.79 6.79 10.24
CA ALA A 119 6.02 7.57 11.46
C ALA A 119 6.67 6.75 12.58
N CYS A 120 6.60 5.41 12.50
CA CYS A 120 7.30 4.53 13.43
C CYS A 120 8.81 4.45 13.13
N ASP A 121 9.61 4.03 14.11
CA ASP A 121 11.05 3.85 13.92
C ASP A 121 11.36 2.64 13.05
N TYR A 122 10.62 1.55 13.26
CA TYR A 122 10.79 0.29 12.57
C TYR A 122 9.47 -0.23 11.97
N ARG A 123 9.57 -1.08 10.96
CA ARG A 123 8.45 -1.79 10.34
C ARG A 123 8.78 -3.25 10.16
N VAL A 124 7.88 -4.14 10.57
CA VAL A 124 7.91 -5.57 10.27
C VAL A 124 6.69 -5.91 9.44
N ALA A 125 6.87 -6.59 8.31
CA ALA A 125 5.77 -7.03 7.47
C ALA A 125 5.67 -8.55 7.42
N LEU A 126 4.43 -9.03 7.30
CA LEU A 126 4.12 -10.41 7.00
C LEU A 126 4.64 -10.76 5.60
N ASP A 127 5.46 -11.78 5.51
CA ASP A 127 5.91 -12.36 4.23
C ASP A 127 4.82 -13.27 3.66
N ASP A 128 3.80 -12.65 3.09
CA ASP A 128 2.64 -13.32 2.50
C ASP A 128 2.05 -12.48 1.34
N PRO A 129 1.44 -13.10 0.31
CA PRO A 129 0.76 -12.38 -0.76
C PRO A 129 -0.39 -11.45 -0.31
N SER A 130 -0.94 -11.64 0.88
CA SER A 130 -1.93 -10.71 1.47
C SER A 130 -1.31 -9.40 1.97
N ALA A 131 0.01 -9.37 2.24
CA ALA A 131 0.72 -8.17 2.65
C ALA A 131 1.03 -7.27 1.44
N ARG A 132 0.38 -6.11 1.41
CA ARG A 132 0.49 -5.15 0.32
C ARG A 132 0.65 -3.74 0.90
N LEU A 133 1.79 -3.14 0.63
CA LEU A 133 2.20 -1.86 1.20
C LEU A 133 2.30 -0.79 0.12
N GLY A 134 1.68 0.37 0.29
CA GLY A 134 1.81 1.43 -0.71
C GLY A 134 1.08 2.72 -0.37
N LEU A 135 1.31 3.74 -1.21
CA LEU A 135 0.69 5.06 -1.13
C LEU A 135 -0.18 5.29 -2.38
N PRO A 136 -1.40 4.73 -2.44
CA PRO A 136 -2.25 4.74 -3.63
C PRO A 136 -3.08 6.02 -3.80
N GLU A 137 -2.88 7.06 -2.99
CA GLU A 137 -3.62 8.33 -2.97
C GLU A 137 -3.76 8.98 -4.35
N ILE A 138 -2.76 8.79 -5.21
CA ILE A 138 -2.75 9.28 -6.59
C ILE A 138 -3.93 8.79 -7.41
N LYS A 139 -4.43 7.59 -7.10
CA LYS A 139 -5.60 6.99 -7.75
C LYS A 139 -6.92 7.61 -7.29
N LEU A 140 -6.90 8.36 -6.19
CA LEU A 140 -8.04 9.14 -5.66
C LEU A 140 -7.95 10.62 -6.05
N GLY A 141 -6.95 11.01 -6.86
CA GLY A 141 -6.79 12.39 -7.31
C GLY A 141 -6.12 13.31 -6.30
N ILE A 142 -5.45 12.76 -5.29
CA ILE A 142 -4.65 13.50 -4.30
C ILE A 142 -3.27 12.83 -4.19
N HIS A 143 -2.41 13.29 -3.28
CA HIS A 143 -1.18 12.58 -2.92
C HIS A 143 -1.15 12.35 -1.39
N PRO A 144 -0.20 11.57 -0.85
CA PRO A 144 -0.08 11.34 0.59
C PRO A 144 -0.02 12.68 1.35
N GLY A 145 -0.74 12.76 2.46
CA GLY A 145 -1.00 14.01 3.16
C GLY A 145 -0.61 14.01 4.64
N PHE A 146 -0.46 12.85 5.27
CA PHE A 146 -0.07 12.77 6.68
C PHE A 146 1.45 12.66 6.87
N GLY A 147 2.23 13.28 5.97
CA GLY A 147 3.69 13.27 5.96
C GLY A 147 4.31 12.09 5.22
N GLY A 148 3.52 11.30 4.50
CA GLY A 148 3.98 10.17 3.70
C GLY A 148 4.96 10.58 2.62
N THR A 149 4.78 11.75 1.98
CA THR A 149 5.72 12.21 0.95
C THR A 149 7.10 12.47 1.56
N LEU A 150 7.14 13.09 2.76
CA LEU A 150 8.38 13.40 3.45
C LEU A 150 9.09 12.14 3.94
N ARG A 151 8.37 11.30 4.70
CA ARG A 151 8.95 10.16 5.40
C ARG A 151 9.41 9.08 4.42
N SER A 152 8.65 8.84 3.36
CA SER A 152 9.06 7.89 2.31
C SER A 152 10.31 8.35 1.57
N ILE A 153 10.43 9.64 1.21
CA ILE A 153 11.63 10.20 0.57
C ILE A 153 12.83 10.17 1.52
N ARG A 154 12.63 10.48 2.81
CA ARG A 154 13.69 10.39 3.83
C ARG A 154 14.19 8.97 4.05
N LEU A 155 13.33 7.97 3.91
CA LEU A 155 13.65 6.56 4.14
C LEU A 155 14.25 5.88 2.90
N LEU A 156 13.58 6.00 1.75
CA LEU A 156 13.91 5.28 0.52
C LEU A 156 14.78 6.10 -0.45
N GLY A 157 14.78 7.42 -0.29
CA GLY A 157 15.24 8.36 -1.31
C GLY A 157 14.17 8.64 -2.37
N ALA A 158 14.39 9.71 -3.13
CA ALA A 158 13.37 10.28 -4.02
C ALA A 158 12.90 9.31 -5.11
N VAL A 159 13.81 8.55 -5.75
CA VAL A 159 13.47 7.71 -6.90
C VAL A 159 12.47 6.62 -6.54
N ALA A 160 12.78 5.82 -5.52
CA ALA A 160 11.91 4.71 -5.10
C ALA A 160 10.61 5.22 -4.45
N ALA A 161 10.68 6.29 -3.65
CA ALA A 161 9.50 6.89 -3.02
C ALA A 161 8.54 7.49 -4.05
N LEU A 162 9.05 8.27 -5.01
CA LEU A 162 8.23 8.88 -6.07
C LEU A 162 7.67 7.81 -7.01
N ASP A 163 8.43 6.76 -7.36
CA ASP A 163 7.89 5.66 -8.17
C ASP A 163 6.67 5.00 -7.50
N MET A 164 6.76 4.73 -6.19
CA MET A 164 5.64 4.19 -5.40
C MET A 164 4.44 5.14 -5.37
N MET A 165 4.66 6.42 -5.05
CA MET A 165 3.57 7.40 -4.92
C MET A 165 2.93 7.79 -6.25
N LEU A 166 3.72 7.98 -7.31
CA LEU A 166 3.22 8.41 -8.63
C LEU A 166 2.46 7.30 -9.34
N THR A 167 2.84 6.04 -9.12
CA THR A 167 2.11 4.89 -9.69
C THR A 167 0.95 4.43 -8.79
N GLY A 168 1.02 4.73 -7.49
CA GLY A 168 0.09 4.23 -6.49
C GLY A 168 0.07 2.70 -6.42
N LYS A 169 1.17 2.04 -6.79
CA LYS A 169 1.29 0.57 -6.76
C LYS A 169 1.55 0.11 -5.34
N ALA A 170 0.95 -1.03 -4.98
CA ALA A 170 1.29 -1.72 -3.75
C ALA A 170 2.47 -2.65 -4.00
N LEU A 171 3.36 -2.73 -3.02
CA LEU A 171 4.55 -3.56 -3.01
C LEU A 171 4.29 -4.79 -2.15
N ASP A 172 4.83 -5.93 -2.56
CA ASP A 172 4.92 -7.10 -1.70
C ASP A 172 5.95 -6.88 -0.57
N ALA A 173 5.84 -7.66 0.50
CA ALA A 173 6.67 -7.50 1.70
C ALA A 173 8.16 -7.72 1.44
N GLN A 174 8.53 -8.67 0.57
CA GLN A 174 9.95 -8.96 0.27
C GLN A 174 10.59 -7.83 -0.52
N TYR A 175 9.90 -7.34 -1.55
CA TYR A 175 10.33 -6.18 -2.32
C TYR A 175 10.43 -4.94 -1.43
N ALA A 176 9.42 -4.70 -0.57
CA ALA A 176 9.43 -3.60 0.38
C ALA A 176 10.62 -3.67 1.34
N CYS A 177 10.99 -4.87 1.82
CA CYS A 177 12.18 -5.07 2.66
C CYS A 177 13.48 -4.78 1.90
N ARG A 178 13.58 -5.23 0.64
CA ARG A 178 14.76 -5.04 -0.21
C ARG A 178 15.03 -3.57 -0.53
N ILE A 179 13.99 -2.78 -0.81
CA ILE A 179 14.15 -1.34 -1.07
C ILE A 179 14.28 -0.51 0.21
N GLY A 180 14.05 -1.12 1.38
CA GLY A 180 14.16 -0.46 2.69
C GLY A 180 12.91 0.25 3.19
N LEU A 181 11.73 -0.07 2.64
CA LEU A 181 10.45 0.40 3.17
C LEU A 181 10.10 -0.31 4.47
N VAL A 182 10.45 -1.59 4.56
CA VAL A 182 10.26 -2.43 5.75
C VAL A 182 11.61 -2.91 6.26
N ASP A 183 11.76 -3.06 7.56
CA ASP A 183 13.00 -3.50 8.20
C ASP A 183 13.16 -5.02 8.11
N LEU A 184 12.07 -5.78 8.32
CA LEU A 184 12.02 -7.23 8.24
C LEU A 184 10.71 -7.71 7.56
N ALA A 185 10.82 -8.66 6.64
CA ALA A 185 9.68 -9.43 6.12
C ALA A 185 9.78 -10.86 6.67
N VAL A 186 8.79 -11.31 7.42
CA VAL A 186 8.85 -12.60 8.14
C VAL A 186 7.52 -13.36 8.06
N PRO A 187 7.55 -14.70 8.14
CA PRO A 187 6.32 -15.50 8.27
C PRO A 187 5.51 -15.11 9.51
N SER A 188 4.19 -15.33 9.46
CA SER A 188 3.23 -14.93 10.51
C SER A 188 3.67 -15.32 11.93
N ARG A 189 4.16 -16.55 12.12
CA ARG A 189 4.64 -17.07 13.42
C ARG A 189 5.77 -16.25 14.07
N TYR A 190 6.51 -15.47 13.29
CA TYR A 190 7.63 -14.67 13.77
C TYR A 190 7.33 -13.17 13.85
N LEU A 191 6.14 -12.71 13.42
CA LEU A 191 5.82 -11.29 13.25
C LEU A 191 5.98 -10.50 14.56
N HIS A 192 5.34 -10.97 15.64
CA HIS A 192 5.41 -10.35 16.97
C HIS A 192 6.79 -10.50 17.60
N HIS A 193 7.46 -11.64 17.38
CA HIS A 193 8.82 -11.87 17.89
C HIS A 193 9.82 -10.90 17.26
N ALA A 194 9.77 -10.72 15.93
CA ALA A 194 10.61 -9.78 15.21
C ALA A 194 10.39 -8.33 15.67
N ALA A 195 9.13 -7.95 15.94
CA ALA A 195 8.80 -6.65 16.51
C ALA A 195 9.44 -6.44 17.90
N ARG A 196 9.32 -7.42 18.81
CA ARG A 196 9.99 -7.39 20.12
C ARG A 196 11.50 -7.27 20.00
N GLN A 197 12.08 -8.03 19.07
CA GLN A 197 13.52 -8.00 18.84
C GLN A 197 13.98 -6.60 18.41
N LEU A 198 13.29 -5.95 17.45
CA LEU A 198 13.63 -4.60 17.01
C LEU A 198 13.53 -3.54 18.12
N LEU A 199 12.48 -3.62 18.95
CA LEU A 199 12.29 -2.71 20.09
C LEU A 199 13.35 -2.91 21.19
N THR A 200 13.87 -4.14 21.32
CA THR A 200 14.86 -4.51 22.33
C THR A 200 16.28 -4.19 21.88
N THR A 201 16.67 -4.59 20.66
CA THR A 201 18.02 -4.42 20.14
C THR A 201 18.28 -3.02 19.58
N ARG A 202 17.21 -2.33 19.16
CA ARG A 202 17.24 -0.95 18.65
C ARG A 202 18.33 -0.73 17.58
N PRO A 203 18.31 -1.51 16.48
CA PRO A 203 19.32 -1.39 15.44
C PRO A 203 19.30 0.02 14.82
N ALA A 204 20.41 0.45 14.24
CA ALA A 204 20.47 1.75 13.57
C ALA A 204 19.36 1.86 12.52
N ARG A 205 18.58 2.95 12.59
CA ARG A 205 17.47 3.20 11.66
C ARG A 205 17.99 3.23 10.23
N ARG A 206 17.27 2.57 9.32
CA ARG A 206 17.59 2.59 7.88
C ARG A 206 17.61 4.02 7.36
N ARG A 207 18.59 4.31 6.51
CA ARG A 207 18.75 5.59 5.81
C ARG A 207 18.99 5.31 4.33
N PRO A 208 18.59 6.22 3.44
CA PRO A 208 18.78 6.05 2.01
C PRO A 208 20.27 6.00 1.71
N HIS A 209 20.62 5.18 0.71
CA HIS A 209 21.99 5.07 0.23
C HIS A 209 22.53 6.44 -0.21
N ARG A 210 23.86 6.63 -0.19
CA ARG A 210 24.49 7.95 -0.47
C ARG A 210 24.04 8.54 -1.83
N LEU A 211 23.92 7.69 -2.85
CA LEU A 211 23.42 8.08 -4.18
C LEU A 211 21.95 8.56 -4.13
N ALA A 212 21.11 7.86 -3.38
CA ALA A 212 19.71 8.24 -3.20
C ALA A 212 19.56 9.57 -2.45
N ARG A 213 20.53 9.91 -1.58
CA ARG A 213 20.62 11.24 -0.94
C ARG A 213 21.06 12.32 -1.93
N LEU A 214 22.00 12.01 -2.82
CA LEU A 214 22.46 12.93 -3.87
C LEU A 214 21.32 13.32 -4.82
N ALA A 215 20.42 12.38 -5.13
CA ALA A 215 19.23 12.62 -5.94
C ALA A 215 18.27 13.67 -5.33
N ASN A 216 18.40 13.99 -4.04
CA ASN A 216 17.57 14.98 -3.36
C ASN A 216 18.21 16.40 -3.29
N ILE A 217 19.41 16.57 -3.84
CA ILE A 217 20.08 17.89 -3.93
C ILE A 217 19.39 18.77 -4.97
N LYS A 218 19.30 20.09 -4.73
CA LYS A 218 18.53 21.06 -5.56
C LYS A 218 18.69 20.88 -7.09
N PRO A 219 19.90 20.93 -7.67
CA PRO A 219 20.12 20.68 -9.10
C PRO A 219 19.64 19.29 -9.56
N ALA A 220 19.92 18.24 -8.79
CA ALA A 220 19.48 16.89 -9.12
C ALA A 220 17.95 16.79 -9.14
N ARG A 221 17.26 17.38 -8.16
CA ARG A 221 15.79 17.42 -8.10
C ARG A 221 15.18 18.11 -9.32
N PHE A 222 15.79 19.18 -9.82
CA PHE A 222 15.30 19.88 -11.00
C PHE A 222 15.41 19.01 -12.27
N VAL A 223 16.57 18.37 -12.48
CA VAL A 223 16.82 17.48 -13.63
C VAL A 223 15.91 16.24 -13.59
N LEU A 224 15.93 15.51 -12.47
CA LEU A 224 15.07 14.35 -12.25
C LEU A 224 13.59 14.72 -12.33
N GLY A 225 13.23 15.89 -11.79
CA GLY A 225 11.87 16.43 -11.83
C GLY A 225 11.37 16.66 -13.25
N THR A 226 12.20 17.26 -14.11
CA THR A 226 11.86 17.48 -15.52
C THR A 226 11.74 16.15 -16.27
N TYR A 227 12.65 15.21 -16.02
CA TYR A 227 12.58 13.87 -16.59
C TYR A 227 11.29 13.12 -16.18
N LEU A 228 10.97 13.10 -14.88
CA LEU A 228 9.76 12.47 -14.37
C LEU A 228 8.50 13.15 -14.91
N ARG A 229 8.49 14.48 -15.02
CA ARG A 229 7.37 15.24 -15.59
C ARG A 229 7.08 14.82 -17.03
N ARG A 230 8.10 14.64 -17.87
CA ARG A 230 7.94 14.13 -19.25
C ARG A 230 7.37 12.72 -19.26
N ARG A 231 7.86 11.84 -18.38
CA ARG A 231 7.38 10.46 -18.28
C ARG A 231 5.92 10.37 -17.82
N ILE A 232 5.50 11.24 -16.90
CA ILE A 232 4.10 11.35 -16.47
C ILE A 232 3.24 11.90 -17.61
N ALA A 233 3.69 12.96 -18.30
CA ALA A 233 2.94 13.57 -19.40
C ALA A 233 2.65 12.62 -20.56
N ALA A 234 3.51 11.62 -20.77
CA ALA A 234 3.27 10.56 -21.75
C ALA A 234 2.10 9.62 -21.39
N LYS A 235 1.68 9.57 -20.12
CA LYS A 235 0.64 8.65 -19.62
C LYS A 235 -0.60 9.36 -19.07
N ALA A 236 -0.44 10.55 -18.50
CA ALA A 236 -1.49 11.28 -17.82
C ALA A 236 -1.37 12.76 -18.16
N ARG A 237 -2.44 13.34 -18.72
CA ARG A 237 -2.51 14.77 -19.00
C ARG A 237 -2.72 15.55 -17.70
N GLN A 238 -1.97 16.64 -17.52
CA GLN A 238 -2.04 17.48 -16.32
C GLN A 238 -3.45 18.04 -16.07
N ASP A 239 -4.17 18.43 -17.12
CA ASP A 239 -5.53 18.98 -17.03
C ASP A 239 -6.53 17.99 -16.43
N HIS A 240 -6.29 16.69 -16.63
CA HIS A 240 -7.18 15.63 -16.15
C HIS A 240 -6.70 15.03 -14.84
N TYR A 241 -5.38 14.94 -14.65
CA TYR A 241 -4.73 14.34 -13.48
C TYR A 241 -3.70 15.32 -12.90
N PRO A 242 -4.13 16.30 -12.08
CA PRO A 242 -3.22 17.30 -11.52
C PRO A 242 -2.33 16.74 -10.39
N ALA A 243 -2.79 15.72 -9.66
CA ALA A 243 -2.11 15.23 -8.46
C ALA A 243 -0.66 14.71 -8.67
N PRO A 244 -0.33 13.96 -9.74
CA PRO A 244 1.06 13.57 -10.03
C PRO A 244 2.00 14.77 -10.21
N TYR A 245 1.50 15.84 -10.84
CA TYR A 245 2.27 17.06 -11.06
C TYR A 245 2.44 17.86 -9.79
N ALA A 246 1.38 17.98 -8.98
CA ALA A 246 1.44 18.63 -7.68
C ALA A 246 2.45 17.94 -6.74
N LEU A 247 2.46 16.60 -6.71
CA LEU A 247 3.46 15.83 -5.95
C LEU A 247 4.89 16.09 -6.43
N LEU A 248 5.11 16.10 -7.76
CA LEU A 248 6.42 16.43 -8.32
C LEU A 248 6.84 17.86 -8.00
N ASP A 249 5.94 18.83 -8.10
CA ASP A 249 6.21 20.24 -7.84
C ASP A 249 6.52 20.47 -6.36
N LEU A 250 5.77 19.81 -5.45
CA LEU A 250 6.06 19.79 -4.02
C LEU A 250 7.49 19.32 -3.77
N TRP A 251 7.89 18.20 -4.38
CA TRP A 251 9.25 17.68 -4.24
C TRP A 251 10.33 18.54 -4.84
N GLN A 252 10.14 19.04 -6.05
CA GLN A 252 11.11 19.90 -6.73
C GLN A 252 11.32 21.23 -5.99
N LYS A 253 10.27 21.82 -5.43
CA LYS A 253 10.37 23.11 -4.75
C LYS A 253 10.86 22.95 -3.31
N HIS A 254 10.30 22.01 -2.55
CA HIS A 254 10.46 21.98 -1.10
C HIS A 254 11.34 20.84 -0.57
N GLY A 255 11.83 19.91 -1.40
CA GLY A 255 12.45 18.63 -0.99
C GLY A 255 13.71 18.71 -0.14
N GLY A 256 14.26 19.90 0.03
CA GLY A 256 15.40 20.18 0.90
C GLY A 256 15.06 20.94 2.18
N ASN A 257 13.81 21.33 2.43
CA ASN A 257 13.40 22.11 3.59
C ASN A 257 12.33 21.35 4.40
N MET A 258 12.76 20.76 5.52
CA MET A 258 11.92 19.94 6.41
C MET A 258 10.82 20.78 7.07
N ASP A 259 11.16 21.99 7.51
CA ASP A 259 10.31 22.82 8.38
C ASP A 259 9.05 23.29 7.65
N THR A 260 9.19 23.56 6.35
CA THR A 260 8.06 24.00 5.51
C THR A 260 7.35 22.86 4.79
N TRP A 261 7.97 21.67 4.69
CA TRP A 261 7.47 20.60 3.84
C TRP A 261 6.07 20.14 4.20
N LEU A 262 5.82 19.83 5.47
CA LEU A 262 4.51 19.32 5.92
C LEU A 262 3.40 20.36 5.68
N THR A 263 3.70 21.64 5.89
CA THR A 263 2.75 22.72 5.61
C THR A 263 2.41 22.78 4.12
N ARG A 264 3.42 22.71 3.24
CA ARG A 264 3.22 22.71 1.78
C ARG A 264 2.55 21.44 1.27
N GLU A 265 2.81 20.29 1.89
CA GLU A 265 2.10 19.05 1.62
C GLU A 265 0.61 19.21 1.92
N ALA A 266 0.27 19.81 3.07
CA ALA A 266 -1.11 20.05 3.46
C ALA A 266 -1.82 21.03 2.52
N GLU A 267 -1.18 22.14 2.14
CA GLU A 267 -1.71 23.09 1.16
C GLU A 267 -1.98 22.43 -0.20
N SER A 268 -1.06 21.58 -0.66
CA SER A 268 -1.18 20.87 -1.93
C SER A 268 -2.33 19.85 -1.92
N VAL A 269 -2.44 19.03 -0.87
CA VAL A 269 -3.56 18.08 -0.72
C VAL A 269 -4.88 18.82 -0.60
N ALA A 270 -4.93 19.92 0.16
CA ALA A 270 -6.13 20.75 0.29
C ALA A 270 -6.60 21.27 -1.07
N GLY A 271 -5.70 21.83 -1.87
CA GLY A 271 -6.00 22.29 -3.23
C GLY A 271 -6.48 21.17 -4.16
N LEU A 272 -5.87 19.99 -4.09
CA LEU A 272 -6.26 18.84 -4.92
C LEU A 272 -7.62 18.26 -4.52
N SER A 273 -7.91 18.19 -3.22
CA SER A 273 -9.13 17.56 -2.68
C SER A 273 -10.42 18.23 -3.16
N THR A 274 -10.37 19.53 -3.48
CA THR A 274 -11.53 20.30 -3.95
C THR A 274 -11.73 20.25 -5.47
N THR A 275 -10.78 19.66 -6.21
CA THR A 275 -10.88 19.54 -7.67
C THR A 275 -12.03 18.62 -8.11
N ALA A 276 -12.55 18.86 -9.31
CA ALA A 276 -13.52 17.95 -9.93
C ALA A 276 -12.93 16.54 -10.13
N THR A 277 -11.64 16.45 -10.48
CA THR A 277 -10.94 15.16 -10.65
C THR A 277 -10.96 14.33 -9.39
N ALA A 278 -10.56 14.88 -8.23
CA ALA A 278 -10.54 14.12 -6.97
C ALA A 278 -11.94 13.63 -6.59
N ARG A 279 -12.97 14.48 -6.70
CA ARG A 279 -14.38 14.10 -6.47
C ARG A 279 -14.84 12.97 -7.40
N ASN A 280 -14.50 13.04 -8.68
CA ASN A 280 -14.85 12.02 -9.66
C ASN A 280 -14.14 10.69 -9.40
N LEU A 281 -12.85 10.71 -9.08
CA LEU A 281 -12.08 9.50 -8.77
C LEU A 281 -12.55 8.83 -7.48
N LEU A 282 -12.87 9.61 -6.43
CA LEU A 282 -13.50 9.10 -5.22
C LEU A 282 -14.86 8.45 -5.50
N ARG A 283 -15.67 9.06 -6.38
CA ARG A 283 -16.93 8.46 -6.83
C ARG A 283 -16.70 7.14 -7.56
N VAL A 284 -15.75 7.08 -8.51
CA VAL A 284 -15.39 5.84 -9.23
C VAL A 284 -14.93 4.76 -8.25
N PHE A 285 -14.07 5.10 -7.29
CA PHE A 285 -13.62 4.18 -6.25
C PHE A 285 -14.79 3.62 -5.43
N GLY A 286 -15.70 4.49 -4.99
CA GLY A 286 -16.91 4.09 -4.27
C GLY A 286 -17.81 3.15 -5.10
N LEU A 287 -18.00 3.44 -6.38
CA LEU A 287 -18.78 2.60 -7.30
C LEU A 287 -18.13 1.23 -7.52
N GLN A 288 -16.80 1.18 -7.66
CA GLN A 288 -16.06 -0.07 -7.78
C GLN A 288 -16.18 -0.94 -6.51
N ASN A 289 -16.08 -0.33 -5.34
CA ASN A 289 -16.26 -1.07 -4.08
C ASN A 289 -17.69 -1.55 -3.90
N ARG A 290 -18.68 -0.74 -4.30
CA ARG A 290 -20.08 -1.16 -4.30
C ARG A 290 -20.30 -2.34 -5.24
N LEU A 291 -19.77 -2.30 -6.45
CA LEU A 291 -19.83 -3.42 -7.40
C LEU A 291 -19.22 -4.69 -6.81
N LYS A 292 -18.03 -4.59 -6.18
CA LYS A 292 -17.38 -5.74 -5.51
C LYS A 292 -18.24 -6.31 -4.37
N SER A 293 -18.93 -5.45 -3.61
CA SER A 293 -19.80 -5.88 -2.51
C SER A 293 -21.08 -6.61 -2.97
N GLN A 294 -21.48 -6.42 -4.23
CA GLN A 294 -22.62 -7.09 -4.86
C GLN A 294 -22.27 -8.46 -5.46
N GLY A 295 -20.98 -8.83 -5.48
CA GLY A 295 -20.56 -10.16 -5.93
C GLY A 295 -21.25 -11.26 -5.11
N ASP A 296 -21.67 -12.32 -5.78
CA ASP A 296 -22.27 -13.48 -5.13
C ASP A 296 -21.30 -14.04 -4.08
N LYS A 297 -21.80 -14.21 -2.86
CA LYS A 297 -21.05 -14.76 -1.72
C LYS A 297 -21.36 -16.25 -1.54
N SER A 298 -21.82 -16.91 -2.59
CA SER A 298 -22.08 -18.35 -2.57
C SER A 298 -20.87 -19.12 -2.05
N ALA A 299 -21.16 -20.21 -1.34
CA ALA A 299 -20.12 -21.07 -0.77
C ALA A 299 -19.38 -21.90 -1.83
N PHE A 300 -19.81 -21.83 -3.10
CA PHE A 300 -19.18 -22.56 -4.19
C PHE A 300 -17.77 -22.03 -4.42
N ARG A 301 -16.79 -22.93 -4.32
CA ARG A 301 -15.37 -22.64 -4.53
C ARG A 301 -14.87 -23.56 -5.65
N PRO A 302 -14.94 -23.11 -6.91
CA PRO A 302 -14.41 -23.90 -8.00
C PRO A 302 -12.91 -24.14 -7.78
N ARG A 303 -12.41 -25.26 -8.27
CA ARG A 303 -10.99 -25.62 -8.28
C ARG A 303 -10.51 -25.91 -9.70
N HIS A 304 -11.38 -26.47 -10.54
CA HIS A 304 -11.11 -26.80 -11.94
C HIS A 304 -11.98 -25.95 -12.86
N VAL A 305 -11.33 -25.19 -13.74
CA VAL A 305 -12.01 -24.38 -14.75
C VAL A 305 -11.61 -24.88 -16.13
N HIS A 306 -12.60 -25.07 -17.00
CA HIS A 306 -12.38 -25.41 -18.39
C HIS A 306 -12.69 -24.21 -19.29
N VAL A 307 -11.70 -23.78 -20.09
CA VAL A 307 -11.80 -22.65 -21.01
C VAL A 307 -11.91 -23.19 -22.42
N ILE A 308 -13.00 -22.85 -23.11
CA ILE A 308 -13.22 -23.23 -24.51
C ILE A 308 -12.73 -22.10 -25.41
N GLY A 309 -11.69 -22.40 -26.21
CA GLY A 309 -10.99 -21.50 -27.10
C GLY A 309 -9.62 -21.08 -26.54
N GLY A 310 -8.55 -21.46 -27.22
CA GLY A 310 -7.16 -21.04 -27.01
C GLY A 310 -6.76 -19.80 -27.83
N GLY A 311 -7.73 -19.00 -28.27
CA GLY A 311 -7.46 -17.69 -28.87
C GLY A 311 -6.94 -16.68 -27.85
N THR A 312 -6.68 -15.45 -28.28
CA THR A 312 -6.10 -14.37 -27.47
C THR A 312 -6.83 -14.16 -26.13
N MET A 313 -8.17 -14.10 -26.14
CA MET A 313 -8.96 -13.93 -24.92
C MET A 313 -8.90 -15.15 -24.01
N GLY A 314 -8.99 -16.36 -24.57
CA GLY A 314 -8.96 -17.60 -23.80
C GLY A 314 -7.61 -17.81 -23.12
N ALA A 315 -6.51 -17.46 -23.80
CA ALA A 315 -5.18 -17.41 -23.22
C ALA A 315 -5.11 -16.49 -21.99
N ASP A 316 -5.60 -15.26 -22.14
CA ASP A 316 -5.53 -14.24 -21.09
C ASP A 316 -6.42 -14.62 -19.88
N ILE A 317 -7.61 -15.16 -20.15
CA ILE A 317 -8.54 -15.67 -19.12
C ILE A 317 -7.90 -16.86 -18.40
N ALA A 318 -7.39 -17.85 -19.13
CA ALA A 318 -6.83 -19.06 -18.56
C ALA A 318 -5.59 -18.76 -17.72
N ALA A 319 -4.70 -17.88 -18.20
CA ALA A 319 -3.54 -17.42 -17.46
C ALA A 319 -3.93 -16.69 -16.17
N TRP A 320 -4.94 -15.80 -16.24
CA TRP A 320 -5.43 -15.08 -15.07
C TRP A 320 -6.03 -16.03 -14.03
N ILE A 321 -6.81 -17.02 -14.45
CA ILE A 321 -7.42 -18.01 -13.56
C ILE A 321 -6.33 -18.90 -12.93
N ALA A 322 -5.37 -19.39 -13.70
CA ALA A 322 -4.25 -20.20 -13.18
C ALA A 322 -3.42 -19.42 -12.13
N ALA A 323 -3.23 -18.11 -12.33
CA ALA A 323 -2.55 -17.23 -11.38
C ALA A 323 -3.27 -17.08 -10.04
N HIS A 324 -4.56 -17.44 -9.95
CA HIS A 324 -5.37 -17.41 -8.73
C HIS A 324 -5.58 -18.82 -8.13
N ASP A 325 -4.63 -19.74 -8.36
CA ASP A 325 -4.57 -21.08 -7.75
C ASP A 325 -5.66 -22.07 -8.18
N PHE A 326 -6.29 -21.83 -9.32
CA PHE A 326 -7.19 -22.79 -9.98
C PHE A 326 -6.41 -23.66 -10.96
N VAL A 327 -6.86 -24.91 -11.13
CA VAL A 327 -6.42 -25.77 -12.24
C VAL A 327 -7.25 -25.43 -13.46
N VAL A 328 -6.60 -25.15 -14.59
CA VAL A 328 -7.23 -24.68 -15.81
C VAL A 328 -6.92 -25.62 -16.95
N THR A 329 -7.95 -26.08 -17.64
CA THR A 329 -7.81 -26.80 -18.91
C THR A 329 -8.29 -25.90 -20.05
N VAL A 330 -7.59 -25.90 -21.19
CA VAL A 330 -7.95 -25.06 -22.33
C VAL A 330 -8.12 -25.92 -23.57
N GLN A 331 -9.32 -25.90 -24.14
CA GLN A 331 -9.64 -26.62 -25.37
C GLN A 331 -9.60 -25.72 -26.59
N ASP A 332 -8.98 -26.16 -27.68
CA ASP A 332 -9.09 -25.52 -29.00
C ASP A 332 -9.09 -26.60 -30.09
N THR A 333 -9.44 -26.20 -31.32
CA THR A 333 -9.52 -27.10 -32.47
C THR A 333 -8.15 -27.49 -33.03
N SER A 334 -7.08 -26.75 -32.70
CA SER A 334 -5.74 -27.07 -33.17
C SER A 334 -4.68 -27.02 -32.06
N THR A 335 -3.77 -27.98 -32.10
CA THR A 335 -2.59 -28.03 -31.22
C THR A 335 -1.68 -26.82 -31.40
N GLY A 336 -1.59 -26.27 -32.61
CA GLY A 336 -0.84 -25.05 -32.89
C GLY A 336 -1.38 -23.82 -32.16
N ARG A 337 -2.71 -23.69 -32.04
CA ARG A 337 -3.33 -22.60 -31.26
C ARG A 337 -3.08 -22.76 -29.76
N LEU A 338 -3.15 -23.99 -29.25
CA LEU A 338 -2.82 -24.28 -27.86
C LEU A 338 -1.35 -23.98 -27.54
N ALA A 339 -0.42 -24.25 -28.46
CA ALA A 339 0.98 -23.87 -28.30
C ALA A 339 1.16 -22.34 -28.24
N ALA A 340 0.54 -21.60 -29.16
CA ALA A 340 0.57 -20.13 -29.16
C ALA A 340 -0.08 -19.52 -27.91
N MET A 341 -1.15 -20.15 -27.40
CA MET A 341 -1.80 -19.80 -26.15
C MET A 341 -0.84 -19.94 -24.96
N MET A 342 -0.14 -21.08 -24.85
CA MET A 342 0.82 -21.33 -23.78
C MET A 342 1.99 -20.35 -23.80
N GLU A 343 2.50 -20.01 -24.99
CA GLU A 343 3.57 -19.01 -25.15
C GLU A 343 3.12 -17.65 -24.63
N ARG A 344 1.93 -17.19 -25.06
CA ARG A 344 1.34 -15.93 -24.60
C ARG A 344 1.08 -15.93 -23.08
N ALA A 345 0.52 -17.01 -22.55
CA ALA A 345 0.27 -17.14 -21.12
C ALA A 345 1.58 -17.07 -20.32
N CYS A 346 2.64 -17.73 -20.80
CA CYS A 346 3.97 -17.66 -20.20
C CYS A 346 4.52 -16.23 -20.20
N GLU A 347 4.43 -15.50 -21.32
CA GLU A 347 4.87 -14.10 -21.39
C GLU A 347 4.13 -13.18 -20.43
N LEU A 348 2.81 -13.37 -20.27
CA LEU A 348 2.00 -12.60 -19.35
C LEU A 348 2.34 -12.92 -17.90
N LEU A 349 2.46 -14.20 -17.56
CA LEU A 349 2.77 -14.64 -16.20
C LEU A 349 4.20 -14.27 -15.80
N ALA A 350 5.16 -14.32 -16.72
CA ALA A 350 6.54 -13.89 -16.47
C ALA A 350 6.66 -12.39 -16.12
N LYS A 351 5.72 -11.55 -16.60
CA LYS A 351 5.64 -10.13 -16.22
C LYS A 351 5.10 -9.94 -14.80
N GLN A 352 4.31 -10.89 -14.32
CA GLN A 352 3.64 -10.82 -13.00
C GLN A 352 4.45 -11.50 -11.89
N PHE A 353 5.11 -12.63 -12.19
CA PHE A 353 5.86 -13.43 -11.24
C PHE A 353 7.36 -13.32 -11.51
N HIS A 354 8.10 -12.74 -10.55
CA HIS A 354 9.55 -12.56 -10.68
C HIS A 354 10.37 -13.76 -10.21
N SER A 355 9.75 -14.73 -9.53
CA SER A 355 10.40 -15.98 -9.11
C SER A 355 10.11 -17.09 -10.11
N GLN A 356 11.15 -17.72 -10.64
CA GLN A 356 11.03 -18.85 -11.56
C GLN A 356 10.20 -19.99 -10.96
N ARG A 357 10.37 -20.26 -9.66
CA ARG A 357 9.59 -21.28 -8.94
C ARG A 357 8.10 -20.97 -8.93
N GLN A 358 7.72 -19.71 -8.73
CA GLN A 358 6.31 -19.29 -8.72
C GLN A 358 5.71 -19.38 -10.13
N LEU A 359 6.47 -18.93 -11.14
CA LEU A 359 6.04 -19.02 -12.53
C LEU A 359 5.78 -20.46 -12.97
N SER A 360 6.72 -21.37 -12.70
CA SER A 360 6.54 -22.80 -12.99
C SER A 360 5.30 -23.37 -12.30
N ALA A 361 5.12 -23.09 -11.01
CA ALA A 361 3.97 -23.59 -10.25
C ALA A 361 2.61 -23.10 -10.80
N VAL A 362 2.54 -21.91 -11.40
CA VAL A 362 1.33 -21.41 -12.05
C VAL A 362 1.13 -22.07 -13.42
N LEU A 363 2.20 -22.21 -14.21
CA LEU A 363 2.14 -22.86 -15.51
C LEU A 363 1.75 -24.34 -15.41
N ASP A 364 2.17 -25.04 -14.35
CA ASP A 364 1.78 -26.44 -14.08
C ASP A 364 0.26 -26.62 -13.90
N ARG A 365 -0.47 -25.54 -13.58
CA ARG A 365 -1.93 -25.54 -13.46
C ARG A 365 -2.64 -25.27 -14.78
N LEU A 366 -1.92 -24.77 -15.79
CA LEU A 366 -2.48 -24.43 -17.10
C LEU A 366 -2.21 -25.57 -18.08
N ILE A 367 -3.26 -26.30 -18.42
CA ILE A 367 -3.17 -27.57 -19.15
C ILE A 367 -3.83 -27.41 -20.53
N PRO A 368 -3.06 -27.47 -21.64
CA PRO A 368 -3.65 -27.54 -22.98
C PRO A 368 -4.36 -28.89 -23.19
N ASP A 369 -5.56 -28.86 -23.76
CA ASP A 369 -6.46 -30.01 -23.87
C ASP A 369 -7.16 -30.03 -25.25
N ASP A 370 -6.49 -30.58 -26.26
CA ASP A 370 -7.02 -30.67 -27.63
C ASP A 370 -8.27 -31.54 -27.75
N LYS A 371 -8.46 -32.48 -26.82
CA LYS A 371 -9.55 -33.46 -26.83
C LYS A 371 -10.74 -33.09 -25.94
N GLY A 372 -10.64 -32.00 -25.17
CA GLY A 372 -11.68 -31.58 -24.24
C GLY A 372 -11.91 -32.54 -23.07
N VAL A 373 -10.91 -33.34 -22.68
CA VAL A 373 -11.01 -34.31 -21.56
C VAL A 373 -11.23 -33.59 -20.22
N GLY A 374 -10.72 -32.37 -20.09
CA GLY A 374 -10.87 -31.50 -18.93
C GLY A 374 -12.31 -31.03 -18.70
N LEU A 375 -13.17 -31.03 -19.73
CA LEU A 375 -14.56 -30.59 -19.63
C LEU A 375 -15.35 -31.39 -18.59
N VAL A 376 -15.11 -32.70 -18.49
CA VAL A 376 -15.80 -33.60 -17.55
C VAL A 376 -15.32 -33.38 -16.10
N ARG A 377 -14.16 -32.75 -15.91
CA ARG A 377 -13.56 -32.48 -14.60
C ARG A 377 -13.74 -31.04 -14.14
N ALA A 378 -14.39 -30.20 -14.94
CA ALA A 378 -14.70 -28.82 -14.57
C ALA A 378 -15.79 -28.81 -13.50
N ASP A 379 -15.66 -27.89 -12.54
CA ASP A 379 -16.61 -27.74 -11.43
C ASP A 379 -17.85 -26.89 -11.79
#